data_AF-A0A3M6EZ99-F1
#
_entry.id   AF-A0A3M6EZ99-F1
#
_cell.length_a   1.000
_cell.length_b   1.000
_cell.length_c   1.000
_cell.angle_alpha   90.00
_cell.angle_beta   90.00
_cell.angle_gamma   90.00
#
_symmetry.space_group_name_H-M   'P 1'
#
loop_
_entity.id
_entity.type
_entity.pdbx_description
1 polymer ?
#
loop_
_entity_poly.entity_id
_entity_poly.type
_entity_poly.pdbx_seq_one_letter_code
_entity_poly.pdbx_strand_id
1 'polypeptide(L)'
;MFWNRDKTINVKLMTPVALEVSQSPNQPPPAPSTATSQDSKTNTDLALKLVTLGAVASQTALVIYGYSHMVGYYEQFGINTNELALSTPTLLLQGYINILTGALRASNSFPIIGPGLMALAFVLLAAVFVTVITKRLKAEVIIGLSTWIGISMFVAFFAPAIGVNKGIDEGQKDFTKFTHLKTPHGLESLQTIVTDKQVRLTGHLILADSKSTFLLVDQTVFKIDDKSGRVVRQADLKAREKALEEPTKESPKS
;
A
#
# COMPACT_ATOMS: atom_id res chain seq x y z
N MET A 1 -53.35 -31.25 -15.86
CA MET A 1 -54.04 -29.99 -15.51
C MET A 1 -54.07 -29.85 -14.00
N PHE A 2 -53.39 -28.81 -13.50
CA PHE A 2 -53.57 -28.10 -12.22
C PHE A 2 -53.65 -28.91 -10.92
N TRP A 3 -52.49 -29.25 -10.38
CA TRP A 3 -52.33 -29.46 -8.94
C TRP A 3 -51.67 -28.22 -8.34
N ASN A 4 -52.46 -27.41 -7.63
CA ASN A 4 -52.01 -26.19 -6.97
C ASN A 4 -52.15 -26.38 -5.45
N ARG A 5 -51.22 -27.14 -4.85
CA ARG A 5 -51.03 -27.19 -3.40
C ARG A 5 -49.94 -26.19 -3.07
N ASP A 6 -50.34 -25.03 -2.56
CA ASP A 6 -49.59 -24.19 -1.59
C ASP A 6 -50.21 -22.79 -1.51
N LYS A 7 -51.48 -22.73 -1.08
CA LYS A 7 -52.11 -21.47 -0.67
C LYS A 7 -52.14 -21.42 0.86
N THR A 8 -51.05 -20.99 1.47
CA THR A 8 -50.98 -20.70 2.91
C THR A 8 -51.79 -19.44 3.20
N ILE A 9 -52.98 -19.61 3.75
CA ILE A 9 -53.81 -18.50 4.24
C ILE A 9 -53.18 -17.99 5.53
N ASN A 10 -52.60 -16.78 5.49
CA ASN A 10 -52.06 -16.11 6.66
C ASN A 10 -53.21 -15.46 7.44
N VAL A 11 -53.75 -16.15 8.45
CA VAL A 11 -54.80 -15.60 9.32
C VAL A 11 -54.13 -14.80 10.44
N LYS A 12 -54.27 -13.48 10.37
CA LYS A 12 -53.80 -12.58 11.44
C LYS A 12 -54.84 -12.60 12.57
N LEU A 13 -54.54 -13.29 13.67
CA LEU A 13 -55.38 -13.28 14.87
C LEU A 13 -55.38 -11.87 15.48
N MET A 14 -56.44 -11.11 15.23
CA MET A 14 -56.64 -9.75 15.76
C MET A 14 -57.37 -9.76 17.10
N THR A 15 -56.88 -10.49 18.10
CA THR A 15 -57.18 -10.23 19.53
C THR A 15 -56.47 -11.28 20.39
N PRO A 16 -55.66 -10.90 21.39
CA PRO A 16 -55.18 -11.85 22.38
C PRO A 16 -56.33 -12.25 23.31
N VAL A 17 -56.76 -13.51 23.25
CA VAL A 17 -57.57 -14.11 24.32
C VAL A 17 -56.60 -14.44 25.45
N ALA A 18 -56.69 -13.71 26.55
CA ALA A 18 -55.98 -14.05 27.79
C ALA A 18 -56.64 -15.31 28.37
N LEU A 19 -55.96 -16.45 28.23
CA LEU A 19 -56.26 -17.64 29.03
C LEU A 19 -55.59 -17.44 30.39
N GLU A 20 -56.36 -17.00 31.39
CA GLU A 20 -55.92 -17.07 32.78
C GLU A 20 -55.86 -18.54 33.20
N VAL A 21 -54.64 -19.10 33.16
CA VAL A 21 -54.34 -20.36 33.82
C VAL A 21 -54.06 -20.02 35.28
N SER A 22 -54.94 -20.46 36.19
CA SER A 22 -54.74 -20.36 37.63
C SER A 22 -53.35 -20.90 38.02
N GLN A 23 -52.51 -20.01 38.54
CA GLN A 23 -51.16 -20.34 38.97
C GLN A 23 -51.18 -21.16 40.26
N SER A 24 -50.43 -22.26 40.28
CA SER A 24 -50.18 -23.06 41.49
C SER A 24 -49.30 -22.26 42.48
N PRO A 25 -49.48 -22.39 43.81
CA PRO A 25 -48.91 -21.47 44.81
C PRO A 25 -47.38 -21.47 44.95
N ASN A 26 -46.64 -22.20 44.12
CA ASN A 26 -45.21 -22.46 44.33
C ASN A 26 -44.32 -22.16 43.10
N GLN A 27 -44.77 -21.31 42.19
CA GLN A 27 -43.96 -20.90 41.04
C GLN A 27 -43.15 -19.64 41.37
N PRO A 28 -41.80 -19.66 41.24
CA PRO A 28 -40.99 -18.47 41.39
C PRO A 28 -41.41 -17.40 40.37
N PRO A 29 -41.30 -16.10 40.70
CA PRO A 29 -41.76 -15.03 39.81
C PRO A 29 -41.11 -15.17 38.44
N PRO A 30 -41.87 -15.04 37.33
CA PRO A 30 -41.31 -15.11 36.00
C PRO A 30 -40.23 -14.02 35.87
N ALA A 31 -39.01 -14.44 35.53
CA ALA A 31 -37.93 -13.52 35.24
C ALA A 31 -38.41 -12.50 34.20
N PRO A 32 -38.12 -11.19 34.38
CA PRO A 32 -38.47 -10.21 33.38
C PRO A 32 -37.86 -10.66 32.05
N SER A 33 -38.70 -10.74 31.03
CA SER A 33 -38.28 -10.95 29.65
C SER A 33 -37.48 -9.74 29.20
N THR A 34 -36.20 -9.68 29.60
CA THR A 34 -35.25 -8.70 29.11
C THR A 34 -34.58 -9.20 27.86
N ALA A 35 -34.47 -8.28 26.91
CA ALA A 35 -33.81 -8.37 25.63
C ALA A 35 -34.56 -9.17 24.56
N THR A 36 -35.51 -8.48 23.91
CA THR A 36 -35.49 -8.42 22.45
C THR A 36 -34.03 -8.28 22.02
N SER A 37 -33.47 -9.29 21.35
CA SER A 37 -32.17 -9.19 20.71
C SER A 37 -32.22 -7.98 19.79
N GLN A 38 -31.62 -6.86 20.23
CA GLN A 38 -31.44 -5.68 19.41
C GLN A 38 -30.46 -6.06 18.31
N ASP A 39 -30.99 -6.48 17.16
CA ASP A 39 -30.17 -6.84 16.01
C ASP A 39 -29.32 -5.63 15.60
N SER A 40 -28.02 -5.76 15.83
CA SER A 40 -27.02 -4.87 15.27
C SER A 40 -27.13 -4.87 13.75
N LYS A 41 -27.48 -3.73 13.16
CA LYS A 41 -27.60 -3.60 11.70
C LYS A 41 -26.33 -2.98 11.12
N THR A 42 -25.54 -3.80 10.44
CA THR A 42 -24.38 -3.36 9.64
C THR A 42 -24.85 -2.88 8.27
N ASN A 43 -24.38 -1.71 7.82
CA ASN A 43 -24.70 -1.17 6.50
C ASN A 43 -23.68 -1.67 5.46
N THR A 44 -24.00 -2.78 4.81
CA THR A 44 -23.13 -3.43 3.81
C THR A 44 -22.95 -2.60 2.54
N ASP A 45 -23.97 -1.86 2.10
CA ASP A 45 -23.87 -0.96 0.93
C ASP A 45 -22.89 0.19 1.19
N LEU A 46 -23.00 0.82 2.37
CA LEU A 46 -22.06 1.87 2.77
C LEU A 46 -20.64 1.33 2.92
N ALA A 47 -20.48 0.15 3.53
CA ALA A 47 -19.18 -0.50 3.66
C ALA A 47 -18.53 -0.76 2.30
N LEU A 48 -19.29 -1.31 1.34
CA LEU A 48 -18.79 -1.56 0.00
C LEU A 48 -18.38 -0.27 -0.70
N LYS A 49 -19.21 0.79 -0.63
CA LYS A 49 -18.89 2.09 -1.23
C LYS A 49 -17.61 2.69 -0.66
N LEU A 50 -17.45 2.66 0.66
CA LEU A 50 -16.24 3.18 1.33
C LEU A 50 -15.00 2.38 0.95
N VAL A 51 -15.09 1.05 0.93
CA VAL A 51 -13.97 0.18 0.52
C VAL A 51 -13.60 0.41 -0.95
N THR A 52 -14.58 0.46 -1.86
CA THR A 52 -14.32 0.68 -3.29
C THR A 52 -13.74 2.07 -3.54
N LEU A 53 -14.33 3.12 -2.94
CA LEU A 53 -13.82 4.49 -3.08
C LEU A 53 -12.40 4.59 -2.49
N GLY A 54 -12.17 4.02 -1.31
CA GLY A 54 -10.86 3.98 -0.67
C GLY A 54 -9.82 3.26 -1.51
N ALA A 55 -10.18 2.13 -2.14
CA ALA A 55 -9.30 1.38 -3.01
C ALA A 55 -8.92 2.18 -4.27
N VAL A 56 -9.90 2.78 -4.94
CA VAL A 56 -9.66 3.61 -6.14
C VAL A 56 -8.83 4.84 -5.81
N ALA A 57 -9.16 5.54 -4.72
CA ALA A 57 -8.41 6.71 -4.26
C ALA A 57 -6.96 6.34 -3.90
N SER A 58 -6.76 5.23 -3.18
CA SER A 58 -5.42 4.77 -2.79
C SER A 58 -4.58 4.36 -3.99
N GLN A 59 -5.14 3.62 -4.95
CA GLN A 59 -4.44 3.26 -6.18
C GLN A 59 -4.07 4.50 -7.00
N THR A 60 -4.98 5.46 -7.10
CA THR A 60 -4.73 6.72 -7.81
C THR A 60 -3.61 7.52 -7.13
N ALA A 61 -3.64 7.64 -5.80
CA ALA A 61 -2.60 8.32 -5.03
C ALA A 61 -1.24 7.63 -5.20
N LEU A 62 -1.19 6.29 -5.19
CA LEU A 62 0.02 5.51 -5.43
C LEU A 62 0.58 5.76 -6.83
N VAL A 63 -0.26 5.80 -7.86
CA VAL A 63 0.17 6.12 -9.23
C VAL A 63 0.75 7.52 -9.32
N ILE A 64 0.05 8.52 -8.78
CA ILE A 64 0.50 9.92 -8.80
C ILE A 64 1.83 10.06 -8.07
N TYR A 65 1.95 9.46 -6.89
CA TYR A 65 3.16 9.53 -6.09
C TYR A 65 4.33 8.78 -6.74
N GLY A 66 4.08 7.58 -7.27
CA GLY A 66 5.07 6.80 -8.01
C GLY A 66 5.60 7.55 -9.23
N TYR A 67 4.70 8.17 -10.00
CA TYR A 67 5.08 8.99 -11.15
C TYR A 67 5.90 10.22 -10.71
N SER A 68 5.44 10.96 -9.70
CA SER A 68 6.12 12.16 -9.20
C SER A 68 7.52 11.86 -8.68
N HIS A 69 7.68 10.74 -7.97
CA HIS A 69 9.00 10.29 -7.52
C HIS A 69 9.90 9.93 -8.71
N MET A 70 9.39 9.20 -9.70
CA MET A 70 10.18 8.84 -10.89
C MET A 70 10.62 10.07 -11.68
N VAL A 71 9.74 11.06 -11.84
CA VAL A 71 10.09 12.35 -12.45
C VAL A 71 11.27 12.97 -11.70
N GLY A 72 11.12 13.21 -10.40
CA GLY A 72 12.17 13.85 -9.60
C GLY A 72 13.48 13.06 -9.57
N TYR A 73 13.42 11.73 -9.52
CA TYR A 73 14.59 10.86 -9.49
C TYR A 73 15.35 10.84 -10.83
N TYR A 74 14.65 10.58 -11.94
CA TYR A 74 15.27 10.44 -13.25
C TYR A 74 15.73 11.76 -13.85
N GLU A 75 15.09 12.87 -13.51
CA GLU A 75 15.55 14.21 -13.90
C GLU A 75 16.95 14.52 -13.36
N GLN A 76 17.33 14.00 -12.17
CA GLN A 76 18.71 14.17 -11.66
C GLN A 76 19.77 13.51 -12.54
N PHE A 77 19.37 12.51 -13.33
CA PHE A 77 20.24 11.82 -14.28
C PHE A 77 20.08 12.35 -15.72
N GLY A 78 19.37 13.47 -15.91
CA GLY A 78 19.09 14.03 -17.23
C GLY A 78 18.19 13.15 -18.10
N ILE A 79 17.41 12.25 -17.49
CA ILE A 79 16.48 11.35 -18.16
C ILE A 79 15.08 11.93 -18.06
N ASN A 80 14.48 12.27 -19.20
CA ASN A 80 13.10 12.75 -19.23
C ASN A 80 12.14 11.56 -19.10
N THR A 81 11.14 11.66 -18.23
CA THR A 81 10.15 10.59 -18.03
C THR A 81 9.30 10.29 -19.26
N ASN A 82 9.17 11.22 -20.21
CA ASN A 82 8.52 10.97 -21.50
C ASN A 82 9.30 9.96 -22.37
N GLU A 83 10.58 9.73 -22.06
CA GLU A 83 11.39 8.73 -22.74
C GLU A 83 11.17 7.33 -22.20
N LEU A 84 10.54 7.21 -21.03
CA LEU A 84 10.39 5.96 -20.30
C LEU A 84 9.07 5.29 -20.62
N ALA A 85 9.10 4.00 -20.89
CA ALA A 85 7.90 3.18 -20.97
C ALA A 85 7.33 2.87 -19.57
N LEU A 86 6.72 3.88 -18.92
CA LEU A 86 6.13 3.73 -17.59
C LEU A 86 4.76 3.04 -17.67
N SER A 87 4.69 1.81 -17.17
CA SER A 87 3.44 1.07 -17.04
C SER A 87 2.73 1.39 -15.72
N THR A 88 1.39 1.33 -15.69
CA THR A 88 0.62 1.50 -14.44
C THR A 88 1.07 0.56 -13.31
N PRO A 89 1.36 -0.73 -13.56
CA PRO A 89 1.92 -1.61 -12.53
C PRO A 89 3.24 -1.11 -11.95
N THR A 90 4.14 -0.58 -12.80
CA THR A 90 5.42 -0.01 -12.35
C THR A 90 5.20 1.20 -11.44
N LEU A 91 4.27 2.09 -11.82
CA LEU A 91 3.95 3.28 -11.04
C LEU A 91 3.33 2.93 -9.68
N LEU A 92 2.40 1.97 -9.66
CA LEU A 92 1.79 1.47 -8.43
C LEU A 92 2.84 0.85 -7.49
N LEU A 93 3.70 -0.01 -8.03
CA LEU A 93 4.76 -0.66 -7.26
C LEU A 93 5.73 0.37 -6.70
N GLN A 94 6.17 1.33 -7.51
CA GLN A 94 7.08 2.38 -7.07
C GLN A 94 6.46 3.26 -5.99
N GLY A 95 5.21 3.68 -6.19
CA GLY A 95 4.46 4.44 -5.18
C GLY A 95 4.37 3.66 -3.86
N TYR A 96 4.06 2.37 -3.94
CA TYR A 96 3.95 1.51 -2.77
C TYR A 96 5.28 1.34 -2.04
N ILE A 97 6.36 0.98 -2.76
CA ILE A 97 7.70 0.80 -2.16
C ILE A 97 8.14 2.08 -1.46
N ASN A 98 7.90 3.25 -2.05
CA ASN A 98 8.30 4.52 -1.46
C ASN A 98 7.50 4.86 -0.20
N ILE A 99 6.19 4.64 -0.19
CA ILE A 99 5.37 4.84 1.03
C ILE A 99 5.77 3.83 2.11
N LEU A 100 5.95 2.57 1.74
CA LEU A 100 6.37 1.49 2.62
C LEU A 100 7.72 1.81 3.28
N THR A 101 8.74 2.14 2.48
CA THR A 101 10.07 2.47 2.99
C THR A 101 10.05 3.75 3.82
N GLY A 102 9.26 4.75 3.44
CA GLY A 102 9.01 5.94 4.25
C GLY A 102 8.38 5.60 5.61
N ALA A 103 7.35 4.76 5.63
CA ALA A 103 6.71 4.30 6.85
C ALA A 103 7.65 3.49 7.75
N LEU A 104 8.48 2.61 7.16
CA LEU A 104 9.50 1.86 7.89
C LEU A 104 10.58 2.79 8.46
N ARG A 105 11.06 3.79 7.71
CA ARG A 105 12.02 4.78 8.22
C ARG A 105 11.44 5.60 9.38
N ALA A 106 10.19 6.04 9.24
CA ALA A 106 9.49 6.76 10.30
C ALA A 106 9.33 5.89 11.55
N SER A 107 8.95 4.62 11.39
CA SER A 107 8.86 3.66 12.49
C SER A 107 10.22 3.39 13.14
N ASN A 108 11.27 3.19 12.34
CA ASN A 108 12.62 2.91 12.82
C ASN A 108 13.29 4.11 13.50
N SER A 109 12.74 5.32 13.36
CA SER A 109 13.18 6.48 14.14
C SER A 109 12.97 6.28 15.65
N PHE A 110 12.00 5.44 16.03
CA PHE A 110 11.76 5.02 17.41
C PHE A 110 11.66 3.49 17.48
N PRO A 111 12.78 2.75 17.50
CA PRO A 111 12.81 1.30 17.25
C PRO A 111 11.92 0.47 18.19
N ILE A 112 11.74 0.94 19.43
CA ILE A 112 11.00 0.21 20.47
C ILE A 112 9.48 0.40 20.34
N ILE A 113 9.03 1.59 19.96
CA ILE A 113 7.60 1.98 20.01
C ILE A 113 7.01 2.19 18.61
N GLY A 114 7.84 2.52 17.61
CA GLY A 114 7.44 2.84 16.25
C GLY A 114 6.60 1.79 15.55
N PRO A 115 6.97 0.49 15.59
CA PRO A 115 6.15 -0.57 14.99
C PRO A 115 4.77 -0.68 15.64
N GLY A 116 4.71 -0.50 16.97
CA GLY A 116 3.47 -0.49 17.73
C GLY A 116 2.57 0.70 17.37
N LEU A 117 3.14 1.89 17.22
CA LEU A 117 2.41 3.09 16.78
C LEU A 117 1.86 2.93 15.36
N MET A 118 2.63 2.31 14.46
CA MET A 118 2.15 1.99 13.11
C MET A 118 0.98 1.01 13.17
N ALA A 119 1.10 -0.12 13.88
CA ALA A 119 0.00 -1.06 14.03
C ALA A 119 -1.26 -0.40 14.64
N LEU A 120 -1.08 0.49 15.62
CA LEU A 120 -2.15 1.24 16.23
C LEU A 120 -2.85 2.18 15.23
N ALA A 121 -2.12 2.81 14.32
CA ALA A 121 -2.73 3.64 13.27
C ALA A 121 -3.67 2.83 12.36
N PHE A 122 -3.31 1.59 12.01
CA PHE A 122 -4.18 0.70 11.23
C PHE A 122 -5.41 0.27 12.03
N VAL A 123 -5.26 0.00 13.34
CA VAL A 123 -6.39 -0.31 14.23
C VAL A 123 -7.33 0.88 14.39
N LEU A 124 -6.80 2.10 14.52
CA LEU A 124 -7.62 3.33 14.58
C LEU A 124 -8.38 3.55 13.28
N LEU A 125 -7.74 3.36 12.12
CA LEU A 125 -8.40 3.48 10.82
C LEU A 125 -9.53 2.45 10.67
N ALA A 126 -9.29 1.21 11.11
CA ALA A 126 -10.33 0.18 11.17
C ALA A 126 -11.47 0.54 12.14
N ALA A 127 -11.16 1.15 13.29
CA ALA A 127 -12.15 1.58 14.27
C ALA A 127 -13.07 2.67 13.71
N VAL A 128 -12.52 3.65 13.01
CA VAL A 128 -13.30 4.68 12.30
C VAL A 128 -14.22 3.99 11.27
N PHE A 129 -13.67 3.08 10.47
CA PHE A 129 -14.44 2.35 9.47
C PHE A 129 -15.61 1.56 10.07
N VAL A 130 -15.36 0.72 11.08
CA VAL A 130 -16.37 -0.10 11.75
C VAL A 130 -17.45 0.78 12.38
N THR A 131 -17.06 1.89 13.03
CA THR A 131 -18.01 2.82 13.68
C THR A 131 -18.92 3.50 12.65
N VAL A 132 -18.40 3.85 11.47
CA VAL A 132 -19.20 4.49 10.41
C VAL A 132 -20.22 3.53 9.80
N ILE A 133 -19.87 2.25 9.62
CA ILE A 133 -20.74 1.29 8.93
C ILE A 133 -21.72 0.56 9.86
N THR A 134 -21.49 0.58 11.17
CA THR A 134 -22.35 -0.11 12.15
C THR A 134 -23.22 0.86 12.92
N LYS A 135 -24.50 0.51 13.14
CA LYS A 135 -25.38 1.25 14.04
C LYS A 135 -25.64 0.43 15.29
N ARG A 136 -25.50 1.08 16.45
CA ARG A 136 -25.85 0.51 17.77
C ARG A 136 -25.07 -0.77 18.12
N LEU A 137 -23.81 -0.85 17.73
CA LEU A 137 -22.91 -1.90 18.19
C LEU A 137 -22.39 -1.58 19.60
N LYS A 138 -22.25 -2.60 20.45
CA LYS A 138 -21.58 -2.42 21.75
C LYS A 138 -20.11 -2.04 21.54
N ALA A 139 -19.58 -1.18 22.41
CA ALA A 139 -18.20 -0.70 22.31
C ALA A 139 -17.17 -1.84 22.29
N GLU A 140 -17.38 -2.88 23.10
CA GLU A 140 -16.51 -4.07 23.15
C GLU A 140 -16.41 -4.79 21.80
N VAL A 141 -17.53 -4.90 21.08
CA VAL A 141 -17.57 -5.54 19.76
C VAL A 141 -16.85 -4.69 18.73
N ILE A 142 -17.01 -3.35 18.79
CA ILE A 142 -16.28 -2.42 17.92
C ILE A 142 -14.78 -2.57 18.16
N ILE A 143 -14.33 -2.56 19.42
CA ILE A 143 -12.92 -2.69 19.78
C ILE A 143 -12.35 -4.01 19.26
N GLY A 144 -13.03 -5.13 19.52
CA GLY A 144 -12.59 -6.45 19.08
C GLY A 144 -12.49 -6.58 17.56
N LEU A 145 -13.54 -6.16 16.84
CA LEU A 145 -13.58 -6.25 15.38
C LEU A 145 -12.55 -5.34 14.72
N SER A 146 -12.42 -4.11 15.21
CA SER A 146 -11.47 -3.12 14.68
C SER A 146 -10.02 -3.54 14.89
N THR A 147 -9.73 -4.18 16.03
CA THR A 147 -8.40 -4.72 16.32
C THR A 147 -8.04 -5.82 15.32
N TRP A 148 -8.93 -6.80 15.10
CA TRP A 148 -8.68 -7.87 14.13
C TRP A 148 -8.55 -7.37 12.69
N ILE A 149 -9.42 -6.46 12.25
CA ILE A 149 -9.36 -5.88 10.92
C ILE A 149 -8.08 -5.06 10.76
N GLY A 150 -7.76 -4.22 11.74
CA GLY A 150 -6.58 -3.36 11.72
C GLY A 150 -5.28 -4.14 11.66
N ILE A 151 -5.12 -5.16 12.51
CA ILE A 151 -3.96 -6.07 12.48
C ILE A 151 -3.87 -6.80 11.15
N SER A 152 -4.99 -7.30 10.62
CA SER A 152 -4.99 -7.98 9.31
C SER A 152 -4.57 -7.05 8.18
N MET A 153 -5.06 -5.81 8.18
CA MET A 153 -4.68 -4.78 7.21
C MET A 153 -3.21 -4.39 7.33
N PHE A 154 -2.68 -4.30 8.56
CA PHE A 154 -1.26 -4.07 8.82
C PHE A 154 -0.40 -5.20 8.23
N VAL A 155 -0.72 -6.46 8.55
CA VAL A 155 0.03 -7.61 8.00
C VAL A 155 -0.04 -7.64 6.48
N ALA A 156 -1.23 -7.46 5.89
CA ALA A 156 -1.41 -7.43 4.44
C ALA A 156 -0.62 -6.31 3.76
N PHE A 157 -0.56 -5.12 4.38
CA PHE A 157 0.20 -4.00 3.86
C PHE A 157 1.70 -4.24 3.87
N PHE A 158 2.26 -4.93 4.87
CA PHE A 158 3.70 -5.20 4.98
C PHE A 158 4.13 -6.55 4.37
N ALA A 159 3.20 -7.44 4.02
CA ALA A 159 3.53 -8.75 3.45
C ALA A 159 4.45 -8.69 2.20
N PRO A 160 4.23 -7.78 1.23
CA PRO A 160 5.15 -7.64 0.10
C PRO A 160 6.58 -7.27 0.52
N ALA A 161 6.75 -6.44 1.55
CA ALA A 161 8.05 -6.04 2.08
C ALA A 161 8.85 -7.25 2.61
N ILE A 162 8.16 -8.13 3.33
CA ILE A 162 8.72 -9.39 3.83
C ILE A 162 9.14 -10.26 2.64
N GLY A 163 8.31 -10.33 1.59
CA GLY A 163 8.64 -11.03 0.35
C GLY A 163 9.90 -10.51 -0.33
N VAL A 164 10.05 -9.19 -0.46
CA VAL A 164 11.24 -8.56 -1.05
C VAL A 164 12.50 -8.87 -0.24
N ASN A 165 12.45 -8.67 1.09
CA ASN A 165 13.60 -8.95 1.95
C ASN A 165 14.01 -10.42 1.91
N LYS A 166 13.02 -11.33 1.94
CA LYS A 166 13.27 -12.76 1.78
C LYS A 166 13.92 -13.09 0.44
N GLY A 167 13.47 -12.48 -0.65
CA GLY A 167 14.07 -12.65 -1.98
C GLY A 167 15.52 -12.16 -2.05
N ILE A 168 15.83 -11.04 -1.37
CA ILE A 168 17.21 -10.53 -1.26
C ILE A 168 18.09 -11.54 -0.51
N ASP A 169 17.63 -12.04 0.64
CA ASP A 169 18.37 -13.00 1.45
C ASP A 169 18.61 -14.32 0.70
N GLU A 170 17.60 -14.82 -0.01
CA GLU A 170 17.70 -16.01 -0.86
C GLU A 170 18.71 -15.80 -2.00
N GLY A 171 18.64 -14.66 -2.71
CA GLY A 171 19.58 -14.34 -3.77
C GLY A 171 21.03 -14.24 -3.30
N GLN A 172 21.28 -13.64 -2.13
CA GLN A 172 22.63 -13.58 -1.55
C GLN A 172 23.14 -14.95 -1.12
N LYS A 173 22.28 -15.79 -0.55
CA LYS A 173 22.62 -17.17 -0.18
C LYS A 173 22.99 -18.00 -1.40
N ASP A 174 22.21 -17.91 -2.47
CA ASP A 174 22.47 -18.62 -3.71
C ASP A 174 23.76 -18.13 -4.38
N PHE A 175 24.00 -16.82 -4.42
CA PHE A 175 25.26 -16.29 -4.90
C PHE A 175 26.46 -16.82 -4.10
N THR A 176 26.37 -16.80 -2.77
CA THR A 176 27.42 -17.31 -1.89
C THR A 176 27.64 -18.81 -2.12
N LYS A 177 26.56 -19.57 -2.34
CA LYS A 177 26.63 -21.00 -2.62
C LYS A 177 27.31 -21.30 -3.96
N PHE A 178 27.05 -20.52 -5.00
CA PHE A 178 27.59 -20.76 -6.34
C PHE A 178 28.99 -20.18 -6.55
N THR A 179 29.35 -19.11 -5.85
CA THR A 179 30.63 -18.40 -6.06
C THR A 179 31.62 -18.56 -4.89
N HIS A 180 31.16 -19.05 -3.74
CA HIS A 180 31.91 -19.11 -2.48
C HIS A 180 32.36 -17.75 -1.93
N LEU A 181 31.84 -16.64 -2.48
CA LEU A 181 32.13 -15.29 -2.00
C LEU A 181 31.03 -14.82 -1.03
N LYS A 182 31.44 -14.26 0.12
CA LYS A 182 30.51 -13.66 1.09
C LYS A 182 30.19 -12.22 0.69
N THR A 183 28.93 -11.84 0.83
CA THR A 183 28.41 -10.52 0.43
C THR A 183 27.74 -9.79 1.60
N PRO A 184 28.50 -9.39 2.64
CA PRO A 184 27.93 -8.79 3.86
C PRO A 184 27.22 -7.44 3.63
N HIS A 185 27.50 -6.79 2.49
CA HIS A 185 26.90 -5.51 2.10
C HIS A 185 26.02 -5.62 0.85
N GLY A 186 25.63 -6.84 0.47
CA GLY A 186 24.87 -7.10 -0.75
C GLY A 186 25.74 -7.25 -1.99
N LEU A 187 25.10 -7.23 -3.15
CA LEU A 187 25.71 -7.43 -4.45
C LEU A 187 25.76 -6.10 -5.21
N GLU A 188 26.97 -5.70 -5.61
CA GLU A 188 27.14 -4.62 -6.57
C GLU A 188 27.06 -5.21 -7.98
N SER A 189 26.24 -4.60 -8.84
CA SER A 189 26.08 -5.04 -10.24
C SER A 189 26.61 -3.95 -11.17
N LEU A 190 27.69 -4.28 -11.87
CA LEU A 190 28.13 -3.56 -13.05
C LEU A 190 27.64 -4.32 -14.28
N GLN A 191 27.08 -3.60 -15.23
CA GLN A 191 26.62 -4.16 -16.50
C GLN A 191 27.54 -3.70 -17.62
N THR A 192 27.96 -4.66 -18.46
CA THR A 192 28.70 -4.40 -19.68
C THR A 192 27.78 -4.55 -20.88
N ILE A 193 27.60 -3.47 -21.65
CA ILE A 193 26.84 -3.45 -22.90
C ILE A 193 27.83 -3.31 -24.05
N VAL A 194 27.72 -4.20 -25.05
CA VAL A 194 28.50 -4.13 -26.29
C VAL A 194 27.67 -3.39 -27.33
N THR A 195 28.17 -2.23 -27.74
CA THR A 195 27.51 -1.39 -28.74
C THR A 195 27.61 -1.96 -30.16
N ASP A 196 26.81 -1.43 -31.08
CA ASP A 196 26.90 -1.68 -32.53
C ASP A 196 28.32 -1.48 -33.10
N LYS A 197 29.08 -0.56 -32.51
CA LYS A 197 30.48 -0.27 -32.87
C LYS A 197 31.50 -1.18 -32.18
N GLN A 198 31.06 -2.26 -31.53
CA GLN A 198 31.88 -3.16 -30.71
C GLN A 198 32.62 -2.49 -29.52
N VAL A 199 32.26 -1.26 -29.17
CA VAL A 199 32.74 -0.62 -27.94
C VAL A 199 32.01 -1.24 -26.75
N ARG A 200 32.77 -1.60 -25.71
CA ARG A 200 32.23 -2.14 -24.45
C ARG A 200 32.06 -1.00 -23.46
N LEU A 201 30.82 -0.75 -23.05
CA LEU A 201 30.48 0.21 -22.00
C LEU A 201 30.18 -0.58 -20.73
N THR A 202 30.96 -0.37 -19.67
CA THR A 202 30.75 -1.01 -18.37
C THR A 202 30.41 0.04 -17.33
N GLY A 203 29.27 -0.11 -16.66
CA GLY A 203 28.82 0.88 -15.68
C GLY A 203 27.64 0.41 -14.86
N HIS A 204 27.01 1.33 -14.14
CA HIS A 204 25.83 1.06 -13.33
C HIS A 204 24.57 1.18 -14.19
N LEU A 205 23.71 0.16 -14.14
CA LEU A 205 22.40 0.24 -14.76
C LEU A 205 21.51 1.20 -13.93
N ILE A 206 21.07 2.30 -14.55
CA ILE A 206 20.06 3.18 -13.94
C ILE A 206 18.67 2.59 -14.19
N LEU A 207 18.39 2.24 -15.44
CA LEU A 207 17.10 1.73 -15.89
C LEU A 207 17.27 0.98 -17.22
N ALA A 208 16.56 -0.14 -17.38
CA ALA A 208 16.33 -0.76 -18.68
C ALA A 208 14.82 -0.87 -18.90
N ASP A 209 14.33 -0.36 -20.03
CA ASP A 209 12.94 -0.55 -20.44
C ASP A 209 12.83 -1.41 -21.71
N SER A 210 11.72 -1.33 -22.45
CA SER A 210 11.50 -2.14 -23.65
C SER A 210 12.12 -1.55 -24.93
N LYS A 211 12.62 -0.31 -24.84
CA LYS A 211 13.12 0.49 -25.97
C LYS A 211 14.55 0.93 -25.74
N SER A 212 14.92 1.25 -24.50
CA SER A 212 16.20 1.83 -24.18
C SER A 212 16.72 1.38 -22.83
N THR A 213 18.05 1.24 -22.79
CA THR A 213 18.83 1.03 -21.59
C THR A 213 19.61 2.31 -21.25
N PHE A 214 19.52 2.74 -19.99
CA PHE A 214 20.25 3.87 -19.42
C PHE A 214 21.37 3.37 -18.51
N LEU A 215 22.61 3.60 -18.93
CA LEU A 215 23.81 3.15 -18.22
C LEU A 215 24.65 4.35 -17.78
N LEU A 216 25.00 4.41 -16.49
CA LEU A 216 25.93 5.38 -15.95
C LEU A 216 27.34 4.81 -16.01
N VAL A 217 28.20 5.42 -16.82
CA VAL A 217 29.63 5.12 -16.89
C VAL A 217 30.38 6.34 -16.38
N ASP A 218 31.07 6.19 -15.25
CA ASP A 218 31.70 7.29 -14.51
C ASP A 218 30.71 8.43 -14.17
N GLN A 219 30.74 9.53 -14.94
CA GLN A 219 29.85 10.69 -14.79
C GLN A 219 28.93 10.90 -15.98
N THR A 220 28.93 9.98 -16.95
CA THR A 220 28.17 10.12 -18.19
C THR A 220 27.05 9.09 -18.25
N VAL A 221 25.82 9.56 -18.47
CA VAL A 221 24.66 8.71 -18.69
C VAL A 221 24.51 8.45 -20.19
N PHE A 222 24.63 7.17 -20.56
CA PHE A 222 24.44 6.67 -21.91
C PHE A 222 23.01 6.15 -22.08
N LYS A 223 22.29 6.66 -23.07
CA LYS A 223 21.05 6.06 -23.57
C LYS A 223 21.38 5.17 -24.76
N ILE A 224 21.06 3.89 -24.64
CA ILE A 224 21.34 2.87 -25.66
C ILE A 224 20.01 2.33 -26.14
N ASP A 225 19.81 2.27 -27.45
CA ASP A 225 18.62 1.65 -28.04
C ASP A 225 18.76 0.12 -28.01
N ASP A 226 17.79 -0.58 -27.41
CA ASP A 226 17.91 -2.02 -27.16
C ASP A 226 17.84 -2.86 -28.45
N LYS A 227 17.25 -2.33 -29.52
CA LYS A 227 17.12 -3.05 -30.79
C LYS A 227 18.39 -2.99 -31.62
N SER A 228 19.01 -1.82 -31.68
CA SER A 228 20.19 -1.58 -32.50
C SER A 228 21.51 -1.67 -31.74
N GLY A 229 21.48 -1.60 -30.41
CA GLY A 229 22.69 -1.49 -29.58
C GLY A 229 23.42 -0.16 -29.77
N ARG A 230 22.79 0.81 -30.45
CA ARG A 230 23.39 2.10 -30.77
C ARG A 230 23.23 3.06 -29.60
N VAL A 231 24.27 3.82 -29.29
CA VAL A 231 24.19 4.95 -28.36
C VAL A 231 23.39 6.08 -29.01
N VAL A 232 22.26 6.42 -28.41
CA VAL A 232 21.31 7.44 -28.89
C VAL A 232 21.61 8.81 -28.28
N ARG A 233 22.00 8.85 -27.01
CA ARG A 233 22.33 10.09 -26.27
C ARG A 233 23.40 9.83 -25.22
N GLN A 234 24.19 10.86 -24.96
CA GLN A 234 25.12 10.95 -23.83
C GLN A 234 24.81 12.23 -23.06
N ALA A 235 24.83 12.16 -21.73
CA ALA A 235 24.64 13.31 -20.86
C ALA A 235 25.68 13.28 -19.74
N ASP A 236 26.52 14.32 -19.67
CA ASP A 236 27.51 14.46 -18.61
C ASP A 236 26.89 15.10 -17.38
N LEU A 237 27.00 14.41 -16.24
CA LEU A 237 26.49 14.86 -14.96
C LEU A 237 27.55 15.67 -14.24
N LYS A 238 27.17 16.88 -13.79
CA LYS A 238 28.02 17.75 -12.97
C LYS A 238 27.24 18.19 -11.74
N ALA A 239 27.92 18.28 -10.60
CA ALA A 239 27.32 18.83 -9.39
C ALA A 239 26.92 20.30 -9.64
N ARG A 240 25.69 20.66 -9.32
CA ARG A 240 25.23 22.05 -9.37
C ARG A 240 25.78 22.78 -8.15
N GLU A 241 26.66 23.76 -8.36
CA GLU A 241 27.13 24.63 -7.26
C GLU A 241 25.94 25.42 -6.70
N LYS A 242 25.84 25.52 -5.37
CA LYS A 242 24.79 26.31 -4.70
C LYS A 242 24.93 27.76 -5.16
N ALA A 243 23.88 28.31 -5.77
CA ALA A 243 23.79 29.75 -5.97
C ALA A 243 23.83 30.41 -4.58
N LEU A 244 24.82 31.26 -4.33
CA LEU A 244 24.85 32.13 -3.17
C LEU A 244 23.54 32.92 -3.12
N GLU A 245 22.81 32.82 -2.02
CA GLU A 245 21.80 33.81 -1.65
C GLU A 245 22.52 35.15 -1.50
N GLU A 246 22.34 36.07 -2.45
CA GLU A 246 22.73 37.47 -2.25
C GLU A 246 21.85 38.05 -1.13
N PRO A 247 22.43 38.58 -0.04
CA PRO A 247 21.64 39.29 0.94
C PRO A 247 21.18 40.60 0.29
N THR A 248 19.86 40.74 0.14
CA THR A 248 19.23 41.99 -0.26
C THR A 248 19.66 43.08 0.74
N LYS A 249 20.56 43.97 0.33
CA LYS A 249 20.84 45.21 1.04
C LYS A 249 19.64 46.13 0.90
N GLU A 250 18.74 46.11 1.87
CA GLU A 250 17.83 47.24 2.07
C GLU A 250 18.65 48.43 2.61
N SER A 251 18.72 49.48 1.79
CA SER A 251 19.27 50.79 2.14
C SER A 251 18.39 51.48 3.19
N PRO A 252 18.95 52.25 4.15
CA PRO A 252 18.16 52.95 5.14
C PRO A 252 17.40 54.11 4.48
N LYS A 253 16.09 54.23 4.79
CA LYS A 253 15.29 55.40 4.42
C LYS A 253 15.74 56.60 5.26
N SER A 254 16.15 57.66 4.57
CA SER A 254 16.20 59.03 5.08
C SER A 254 14.79 59.61 5.23
#